data_AF-A0A412ZHU2-F1
#
_entry.id   AF-A0A412ZHU2-F1
#
_cell.length_a   1.000
_cell.length_b   1.000
_cell.length_c   1.000
_cell.angle_alpha   90.00
_cell.angle_beta   90.00
_cell.angle_gamma   90.00
#
_symmetry.space_group_name_H-M   'P 1'
#
loop_
_entity.id
_entity.type
_entity.pdbx_description
1 polymer ?
#
loop_
_entity_poly.entity_id
_entity_poly.type
_entity_poly.pdbx_seq_one_letter_code
_entity_poly.pdbx_strand_id
1 'polypeptide(L)'
;MANTQLNRYRNSEYYEKFISENSYNREEFEKKDEREQAEEMKKFFTSKKWKLKQSRNTKETKIEKSSDTTNTLIIKIANSSKCNDTEKIELIKKANGLNNKKIKLFKKNEEIKKLKKEIEDIEREIKLVIE
;
A
#
# COMPACT_ATOMS: atom_id res chain seq x y z
N MET A 1 13.01 -20.34 9.09
CA MET A 1 12.80 -19.10 8.31
C MET A 1 11.45 -19.24 7.64
N ALA A 2 10.45 -18.48 8.09
CA ALA A 2 9.11 -18.53 7.51
C ALA A 2 9.18 -18.20 6.02
N ASN A 3 8.61 -19.07 5.17
CA ASN A 3 8.65 -18.91 3.73
C ASN A 3 7.92 -17.62 3.32
N THR A 4 8.67 -16.55 3.04
CA THR A 4 8.15 -15.21 2.70
C THR A 4 7.15 -15.27 1.55
N GLN A 5 7.27 -16.25 0.67
CA GLN A 5 6.36 -16.47 -0.44
C GLN A 5 5.03 -17.09 -0.01
N LEU A 6 5.04 -18.04 0.93
CA LEU A 6 3.82 -18.63 1.51
C LEU A 6 2.95 -17.56 2.18
N ASN A 7 3.58 -16.70 3.00
CA ASN A 7 2.88 -15.59 3.63
C ASN A 7 2.23 -14.64 2.62
N ARG A 8 2.86 -14.43 1.46
CA ARG A 8 2.28 -13.62 0.38
C ARG A 8 1.07 -14.28 -0.26
N TYR A 9 1.07 -15.60 -0.40
CA TYR A 9 -0.07 -16.33 -0.94
C TYR A 9 -1.25 -16.33 0.04
N ARG A 10 -1.02 -16.64 1.32
CA ARG A 10 -2.05 -16.66 2.37
C ARG A 10 -2.71 -15.29 2.58
N ASN A 11 -1.93 -14.21 2.51
CA ASN A 11 -2.43 -12.84 2.68
C ASN A 11 -3.00 -12.21 1.39
N SER A 12 -3.18 -12.99 0.32
CA SER A 12 -3.73 -12.47 -0.93
C SER A 12 -5.26 -12.62 -0.98
N GLU A 13 -5.91 -11.77 -1.78
CA GLU A 13 -7.35 -11.86 -2.09
C GLU A 13 -7.76 -13.19 -2.76
N TYR A 14 -6.78 -13.99 -3.19
CA TYR A 14 -6.97 -15.25 -3.89
C TYR A 14 -6.85 -16.48 -2.97
N TYR A 15 -6.48 -16.31 -1.70
CA TYR A 15 -6.30 -17.44 -0.79
C TYR A 15 -7.61 -18.22 -0.58
N GLU A 16 -8.70 -17.51 -0.34
CA GLU A 16 -10.03 -18.12 -0.19
C GLU A 16 -10.48 -18.87 -1.45
N LYS A 17 -10.15 -18.33 -2.63
CA LYS A 17 -10.44 -18.99 -3.91
C LYS A 17 -9.59 -20.25 -4.11
N PHE A 18 -8.34 -20.25 -3.65
CA PHE A 18 -7.50 -21.44 -3.65
C PHE A 18 -8.08 -22.55 -2.77
N ILE A 19 -8.56 -22.22 -1.56
CA ILE A 19 -9.15 -23.20 -0.64
C ILE A 19 -10.45 -23.76 -1.23
N SER A 20 -11.34 -22.90 -1.73
CA SER A 20 -12.65 -23.34 -2.24
C SER A 20 -12.54 -24.11 -3.57
N GLU A 21 -11.74 -23.64 -4.54
CA GLU A 21 -11.65 -24.28 -5.86
C GLU A 21 -10.92 -25.62 -5.85
N ASN A 22 -10.00 -25.82 -4.88
CA ASN A 22 -9.37 -27.14 -4.70
C ASN A 22 -10.11 -28.00 -3.65
N SER A 23 -11.24 -27.53 -3.13
CA SER A 23 -12.03 -28.22 -2.09
C SER A 23 -11.20 -28.62 -0.87
N TYR A 24 -10.24 -27.78 -0.49
CA TYR A 24 -9.42 -28.04 0.68
C TYR A 24 -10.16 -27.72 1.97
N ASN A 25 -9.99 -28.57 2.98
CA ASN A 25 -10.22 -28.16 4.36
C ASN A 25 -9.05 -27.26 4.77
N ARG A 26 -9.35 -26.00 5.11
CA ARG A 26 -8.33 -25.00 5.48
C ARG A 26 -7.44 -25.47 6.62
N GLU A 27 -8.05 -26.04 7.66
CA GLU A 27 -7.32 -26.46 8.86
C GLU A 27 -6.38 -27.63 8.58
N GLU A 28 -6.75 -28.52 7.66
CA GLU A 28 -5.89 -29.62 7.24
C GLU A 28 -4.78 -29.16 6.31
N PHE A 29 -5.09 -28.25 5.38
CA PHE A 29 -4.10 -27.65 4.48
C PHE A 29 -3.04 -26.85 5.26
N GLU A 30 -3.45 -26.06 6.25
CA GLU A 30 -2.53 -25.23 7.04
C GLU A 30 -1.62 -26.05 7.97
N LYS A 31 -1.99 -27.30 8.28
CA LYS A 31 -1.17 -28.27 9.03
C LYS A 31 -0.07 -28.93 8.19
N LYS A 32 -0.12 -28.84 6.86
CA LYS A 32 0.93 -29.40 5.97
C LYS A 32 2.27 -28.67 6.15
N ASP A 33 3.34 -29.25 5.61
CA ASP A 33 4.64 -28.59 5.58
C ASP A 33 4.60 -27.26 4.79
N GLU A 34 5.31 -26.23 5.28
CA GLU A 34 5.31 -24.90 4.65
C GLU A 34 5.79 -24.93 3.19
N ARG A 35 6.69 -25.86 2.82
CA ARG A 35 7.17 -26.00 1.44
C ARG A 35 6.09 -26.59 0.55
N GLU A 36 5.40 -27.63 1.03
CA GLU A 36 4.29 -28.27 0.30
C GLU A 36 3.17 -27.26 0.05
N GLN A 37 2.79 -26.50 1.08
CA GLN A 37 1.80 -25.43 0.93
C GLN A 37 2.23 -24.39 -0.10
N ALA A 38 3.48 -23.93 -0.05
CA ALA A 38 3.98 -22.91 -0.97
C ALA A 38 4.01 -23.41 -2.43
N GLU A 39 4.33 -24.68 -2.66
CA GLU A 39 4.34 -25.28 -3.99
C GLU A 39 2.94 -25.44 -4.56
N GLU A 40 1.98 -25.94 -3.77
CA GLU A 40 0.60 -26.09 -4.19
C GLU A 40 -0.04 -24.74 -4.55
N MET A 41 0.16 -23.73 -3.70
CA MET A 41 -0.32 -22.38 -3.97
C MET A 41 0.37 -21.79 -5.20
N LYS A 42 1.68 -21.99 -5.36
CA LYS A 42 2.41 -21.52 -6.55
C LYS A 42 1.85 -22.15 -7.83
N LYS A 43 1.57 -23.45 -7.84
CA LYS A 43 0.99 -24.15 -9.01
C LYS A 43 -0.38 -23.59 -9.36
N PHE A 44 -1.24 -23.39 -8.35
CA PHE A 44 -2.57 -22.85 -8.55
C PHE A 44 -2.58 -21.40 -9.07
N PHE A 45 -1.75 -20.52 -8.50
CA PHE A 45 -1.63 -19.15 -9.00
C PHE A 45 -1.09 -19.11 -10.42
N THR A 46 -0.16 -20.01 -10.75
CA THR A 46 0.41 -20.13 -12.09
C THR A 46 -0.64 -20.59 -13.10
N SER A 47 -1.44 -21.62 -12.78
CA SER A 47 -2.48 -22.14 -13.66
C SER A 47 -3.58 -21.11 -13.93
N LYS A 48 -3.94 -20.33 -12.91
CA LYS A 48 -4.92 -19.24 -13.01
C LYS A 48 -4.36 -17.94 -13.62
N LYS A 49 -3.05 -17.89 -13.91
CA LYS A 49 -2.32 -16.68 -14.32
C LYS A 49 -2.51 -15.51 -13.34
N TRP A 50 -2.79 -15.82 -12.08
CA TRP A 50 -3.00 -14.81 -11.05
C TRP A 50 -1.65 -14.28 -10.60
N LYS A 51 -1.47 -12.98 -10.83
CA LYS A 51 -0.31 -12.28 -10.33
C LYS A 51 -0.62 -11.87 -8.91
N LEU A 52 0.11 -12.45 -7.95
CA LEU A 52 0.23 -11.82 -6.64
C LEU A 52 0.60 -10.37 -6.89
N LYS A 53 -0.19 -9.41 -6.37
CA LYS A 53 0.25 -8.02 -6.31
C LYS A 53 1.64 -8.06 -5.71
N GLN A 54 2.64 -7.74 -6.52
CA GLN A 54 3.93 -7.47 -5.94
C GLN A 54 3.66 -6.24 -5.08
N SER A 55 3.96 -6.31 -3.79
CA SER A 55 4.44 -5.12 -3.09
C SER A 55 5.78 -4.78 -3.75
N ARG A 56 5.70 -4.33 -5.00
CA ARG A 56 6.73 -3.56 -5.62
C ARG A 56 6.53 -2.22 -4.96
N ASN A 57 7.60 -1.73 -4.37
CA ASN A 57 7.89 -0.31 -4.27
C ASN A 57 7.94 0.32 -5.68
N THR A 58 6.90 0.11 -6.50
CA THR A 58 6.74 0.68 -7.83
C THR A 58 6.14 2.04 -7.63
N LYS A 59 6.99 3.08 -7.69
CA LYS A 59 6.73 4.44 -8.19
C LYS A 59 5.28 4.97 -8.13
N GLU A 60 4.56 4.67 -7.07
CA GLU A 60 3.28 5.28 -6.74
C GLU A 60 3.63 6.30 -5.68
N THR A 61 3.66 7.55 -6.14
CA THR A 61 3.42 8.72 -5.32
C THR A 61 4.34 8.87 -4.10
N LYS A 62 5.30 9.80 -4.17
CA LYS A 62 6.14 10.28 -3.04
C LYS A 62 5.40 10.61 -1.72
N ILE A 63 4.07 10.51 -1.66
CA ILE A 63 3.26 10.67 -0.45
C ILE A 63 3.33 9.44 0.46
N GLU A 64 3.33 8.20 -0.05
CA GLU A 64 3.17 7.02 0.82
C GLU A 64 4.36 6.77 1.73
N LYS A 65 5.58 7.09 1.28
CA LYS A 65 6.76 7.06 2.17
C LYS A 65 6.65 8.00 3.38
N SER A 66 5.83 9.05 3.30
CA SER A 66 5.65 9.96 4.44
C SER A 66 4.64 9.49 5.48
N SER A 67 3.72 8.60 5.08
CA SER A 67 2.90 7.84 6.02
C SER A 67 3.81 6.95 6.87
N ASP A 68 4.72 6.20 6.24
CA ASP A 68 5.67 5.35 6.95
C ASP A 68 6.61 6.12 7.88
N THR A 69 7.11 7.28 7.46
CA THR A 69 7.99 8.08 8.33
C THR A 69 7.23 8.66 9.52
N THR A 70 6.00 9.15 9.30
CA THR A 70 5.17 9.72 10.37
C THR A 70 4.72 8.64 11.35
N ASN A 71 4.34 7.46 10.85
CA ASN A 71 4.01 6.29 11.67
C ASN A 71 5.22 5.82 12.48
N THR A 72 6.41 5.79 11.86
CA THR A 72 7.66 5.47 12.58
C THR A 72 7.95 6.48 13.69
N LEU A 73 7.70 7.78 13.45
CA LEU A 73 7.86 8.82 14.46
C LEU A 73 6.83 8.69 15.58
N ILE A 74 5.56 8.41 15.26
CA ILE A 74 4.50 8.16 16.23
C ILE A 74 4.84 6.98 17.14
N ILE A 75 5.35 5.88 16.57
CA ILE A 75 5.80 4.71 17.34
C ILE A 75 6.98 5.08 18.26
N LYS A 76 7.95 5.85 17.77
CA LYS A 76 9.07 6.35 18.58
C LYS A 76 8.60 7.27 19.72
N ILE A 77 7.60 8.11 19.48
CA ILE A 77 7.00 8.99 20.50
C ILE A 77 6.28 8.14 21.57
N ALA A 78 5.46 7.18 21.15
CA ALA A 78 4.74 6.29 22.06
C ALA A 78 5.69 5.51 22.99
N ASN A 79 6.80 5.02 22.43
CA ASN A 79 7.82 4.25 23.15
C ASN A 79 8.88 5.11 23.86
N SER A 80 8.78 6.43 23.79
CA SER A 80 9.75 7.32 24.43
C SER A 80 9.62 7.27 25.96
N SER A 81 10.74 7.10 26.67
CA SER A 81 10.81 7.28 28.13
C SER A 81 11.08 8.73 28.53
N LYS A 82 11.28 9.64 27.56
CA LYS A 82 11.64 11.05 27.80
C LYS A 82 10.43 11.99 27.92
N CYS A 83 9.21 11.49 27.70
CA CYS A 83 7.98 12.27 27.75
C CYS A 83 6.96 11.53 28.61
N ASN A 84 6.12 12.27 29.33
CA ASN A 84 4.97 11.68 30.02
C ASN A 84 3.85 11.33 29.02
N ASP A 85 2.86 10.55 29.44
CA ASP A 85 1.84 10.03 28.52
C ASP A 85 0.95 11.15 27.95
N THR A 86 0.72 12.23 28.69
CA THR A 86 0.00 13.41 28.21
C THR A 86 0.73 14.10 27.06
N GLU A 87 2.03 14.32 27.20
CA GLU A 87 2.90 14.91 26.17
C GLU A 87 2.98 14.02 24.94
N LYS A 88 3.06 12.69 25.12
CA LYS A 88 3.04 11.73 24.00
C LYS A 88 1.74 11.85 23.21
N ILE A 89 0.59 11.89 23.88
CA ILE A 89 -0.72 12.01 23.22
C ILE A 89 -0.79 13.31 22.42
N GLU A 90 -0.30 14.43 22.97
CA GLU A 90 -0.32 15.72 22.28
C GLU A 90 0.59 15.72 21.03
N LEU A 91 1.80 15.18 21.16
CA LEU A 91 2.74 15.06 20.04
C LEU A 91 2.21 14.15 18.93
N ILE A 92 1.58 13.03 19.28
CA ILE A 92 0.94 12.12 18.32
C ILE A 92 -0.21 12.81 17.60
N LYS A 93 -1.06 13.56 18.33
CA LYS A 93 -2.15 14.37 17.73
C LYS A 93 -1.61 15.41 16.75
N LYS A 94 -0.53 16.13 17.11
CA LYS A 94 0.13 17.10 16.23
C LYS A 94 0.69 16.43 14.98
N ALA A 95 1.39 15.30 15.13
CA ALA A 95 1.96 14.54 14.01
C ALA A 95 0.86 14.08 13.02
N ASN A 96 -0.24 13.53 13.53
CA ASN A 96 -1.39 13.13 12.71
C ASN A 96 -2.05 14.33 12.02
N GLY A 97 -2.21 15.45 12.71
CA GLY A 97 -2.75 16.69 12.15
C GLY A 97 -1.90 17.23 10.99
N LEU A 98 -0.57 17.22 11.13
CA LEU A 98 0.35 17.63 10.09
C LEU A 98 0.33 16.68 8.89
N ASN A 99 0.25 15.37 9.12
CA ASN A 99 0.13 14.38 8.04
C ASN A 99 -1.14 14.62 7.19
N ASN A 100 -2.28 14.86 7.85
CA ASN A 100 -3.53 15.18 7.17
C ASN A 100 -3.43 16.45 6.32
N LYS A 101 -2.79 17.51 6.85
CA LYS A 101 -2.54 18.75 6.09
C LYS A 101 -1.66 18.49 4.86
N LYS A 102 -0.62 17.66 5.01
CA LYS A 102 0.26 17.27 3.91
C LYS A 102 -0.47 16.52 2.79
N ILE A 103 -1.36 15.57 3.14
CA ILE A 103 -2.18 14.85 2.17
C ILE A 103 -3.10 15.82 1.41
N LYS A 104 -3.75 16.75 2.11
CA LYS A 104 -4.59 17.78 1.48
C LYS A 104 -3.80 18.67 0.52
N LEU A 105 -2.59 19.10 0.91
CA LEU A 105 -1.71 19.88 0.05
C LEU A 105 -1.31 19.12 -1.21
N PHE A 106 -1.01 17.83 -1.08
CA PHE A 106 -0.69 17.02 -2.25
C PHE A 106 -1.86 16.94 -3.24
N LYS A 107 -3.08 16.69 -2.74
CA LYS A 107 -4.28 16.65 -3.61
C LYS A 107 -4.46 17.96 -4.38
N LYS A 108 -4.31 19.10 -3.69
CA LYS A 108 -4.34 20.42 -4.33
C LYS A 108 -3.24 20.60 -5.38
N ASN A 109 -2.04 20.09 -5.12
CA ASN A 109 -0.94 20.17 -6.08
C ASN A 109 -1.21 19.33 -7.34
N GLU A 110 -1.82 18.16 -7.22
CA GLU A 110 -2.24 17.37 -8.38
C GLU A 110 -3.36 18.05 -9.18
N GLU A 111 -4.29 18.72 -8.51
CA GLU A 111 -5.32 19.54 -9.15
C GLU A 111 -4.69 20.69 -9.95
N ILE A 112 -3.72 21.41 -9.37
CA ILE A 112 -2.96 22.46 -10.07
C ILE A 112 -2.27 21.91 -11.32
N LYS A 113 -1.66 20.71 -11.25
CA LYS A 113 -1.02 20.09 -12.42
C LYS A 113 -2.02 19.79 -13.53
N LYS A 114 -3.21 19.31 -13.19
CA LYS A 114 -4.28 19.06 -14.18
C LYS A 114 -4.71 20.35 -14.86
N LEU A 115 -4.98 21.40 -14.07
CA LEU A 115 -5.35 22.71 -14.60
C LEU A 115 -4.29 23.30 -15.51
N LYS A 116 -3.00 23.17 -15.15
CA LYS A 116 -1.90 23.61 -16.03
C LYS A 116 -1.92 22.90 -17.38
N LYS A 117 -2.12 21.58 -17.38
CA LYS A 117 -2.19 20.81 -18.62
C LYS A 117 -3.39 21.24 -19.48
N GLU A 118 -4.54 21.47 -18.85
CA GLU A 118 -5.75 21.93 -19.54
C GLU A 118 -5.53 23.31 -20.20
N ILE A 119 -4.88 24.24 -19.49
CA ILE A 119 -4.49 25.54 -20.05
C ILE A 119 -3.56 25.35 -21.26
N GLU A 120 -2.52 24.51 -21.15
CA GLU A 120 -1.58 24.24 -22.24
C GLU A 120 -2.23 23.59 -23.47
N ASP A 121 -3.27 22.78 -23.26
CA ASP A 121 -4.03 22.14 -24.34
C ASP A 121 -4.94 23.18 -25.02
N ILE A 122 -5.66 24.02 -24.26
CA ILE A 122 -6.48 25.12 -24.80
C ILE A 122 -5.64 26.14 -25.56
N GLU A 123 -4.48 26.54 -25.02
CA GLU A 123 -3.56 27.48 -25.69
C GLU A 123 -3.08 26.93 -27.04
N ARG A 124 -2.87 25.61 -27.15
CA ARG A 124 -2.52 24.95 -28.42
C ARG A 124 -3.69 24.94 -29.39
N GLU A 125 -4.90 24.65 -28.94
CA GLU A 125 -6.10 24.72 -29.78
C GLU A 125 -6.34 26.12 -30.33
N ILE A 126 -6.21 27.15 -29.49
CA ILE A 126 -6.33 28.55 -29.91
C ILE A 126 -5.31 28.90 -30.99
N LYS A 127 -4.05 28.48 -30.84
CA LYS A 127 -3.02 28.72 -31.86
C LYS A 127 -3.37 28.10 -33.21
N LEU A 128 -3.88 26.85 -33.21
CA LEU A 128 -4.30 26.16 -34.44
C LEU A 128 -5.47 26.83 -35.16
N VAL A 129 -6.25 27.66 -34.46
CA VAL A 129 -7.39 28.40 -35.05
C VAL A 129 -6.94 29.75 -35.60
N ILE A 130 -5.89 30.36 -35.03
CA ILE A 130 -5.46 31.71 -35.37
C ILE A 130 -4.33 31.73 -36.43
N GLU A 131 -3.53 30.66 -36.51
CA GLU A 131 -2.51 30.45 -37.56
C GLU A 131 -3.07 29.69 -38.78
#